data_AF-A0AAE4FD37-F1
#
_entry.id   AF-A0AAE4FD37-F1
#
_cell.length_a   1.000
_cell.length_b   1.000
_cell.length_c   1.000
_cell.angle_alpha   90.00
_cell.angle_beta   90.00
_cell.angle_gamma   90.00
#
_symmetry.space_group_name_H-M   'P 1'
#
loop_
_entity.id
_entity.type
_entity.pdbx_description
1 polymer ?
#
loop_
_entity_poly.entity_id
_entity_poly.type
_entity_poly.pdbx_seq_one_letter_code
_entity_poly.pdbx_strand_id
1 'polypeptide(L)' 'MDYFLTLPGSDTCSVLHKKACPKLQQAKSTVYVGYYWGEHAAVQQAIVVARGAVVLCPLCINQHDEETQ' A
#
# COMPACT_ATOMS: atom_id res chain seq x y z
N MET A 1 4.89 10.39 -1.17
CA MET A 1 3.68 9.98 -0.41
C MET A 1 4.05 8.87 0.57
N ASP A 2 3.42 8.85 1.75
CA ASP A 2 3.57 7.78 2.74
C ASP A 2 2.79 6.52 2.33
N TYR A 3 3.42 5.35 2.48
CA TYR A 3 2.83 4.04 2.17
C TYR A 3 2.79 3.11 3.39
N PHE A 4 1.71 2.33 3.46
CA PHE A 4 1.43 1.37 4.51
C PHE A 4 1.07 0.01 3.91
N LEU A 5 1.58 -1.06 4.49
CA LEU A 5 1.35 -2.42 4.05
C LEU A 5 0.41 -3.11 5.03
N THR A 6 -0.75 -3.56 4.54
CA THR A 6 -1.64 -4.43 5.28
C THR A 6 -1.19 -5.88 5.09
N LEU A 7 -0.86 -6.55 6.19
CA LEU A 7 -0.48 -7.96 6.18
C LEU A 7 -1.74 -8.85 6.28
N PRO A 8 -1.88 -9.90 5.45
CA PRO A 8 -3.03 -10.79 5.51
C PRO A 8 -2.97 -11.63 6.79
N GLY A 9 -4.13 -11.88 7.41
CA GLY A 9 -4.24 -12.87 8.48
C GLY A 9 -4.23 -14.32 7.98
N SER A 10 -4.55 -14.53 6.69
CA SER A 10 -4.50 -15.82 6.00
C SER A 10 -4.18 -15.63 4.50
N ASP A 11 -2.89 -15.74 4.19
CA ASP A 11 -2.20 -16.16 2.95
C ASP A 11 -2.59 -15.69 1.54
N THR A 12 -3.54 -14.80 1.31
CA THR A 12 -3.89 -14.49 -0.09
C THR A 12 -3.04 -13.40 -0.75
N CYS A 13 -2.66 -12.31 -0.08
CA CYS A 13 -1.65 -11.32 -0.53
C CYS A 13 -1.52 -10.18 0.50
N SER A 14 -0.36 -9.53 0.57
CA SER A 14 -0.25 -8.24 1.29
C SER A 14 -0.75 -7.10 0.42
N VAL A 15 -1.41 -6.11 1.02
CA VAL A 15 -2.00 -4.98 0.28
C VAL A 15 -1.28 -3.70 0.63
N LEU A 16 -0.70 -3.03 -0.36
CA LEU A 16 -0.06 -1.73 -0.20
C LEU A 16 -1.09 -0.61 -0.34
N HIS A 17 -1.09 0.33 0.60
CA HIS A 17 -1.99 1.46 0.67
C HIS A 17 -1.20 2.77 0.74
N LYS A 18 -1.71 3.82 0.10
CA LYS A 18 -1.33 5.21 0.38
C LYS A 18 -1.92 5.63 1.72
N LYS A 19 -1.27 6.54 2.44
CA LYS A 19 -1.74 7.06 3.75
C LYS A 19 -3.18 7.59 3.74
N ALA A 20 -3.60 8.20 2.62
CA ALA A 20 -4.94 8.76 2.45
C ALA A 20 -6.02 7.69 2.12
N CYS A 21 -5.65 6.41 2.05
CA CYS A 21 -6.60 5.36 1.68
C CYS A 21 -7.62 5.12 2.80
N PRO A 22 -8.94 5.24 2.54
CA PRO A 22 -9.96 5.01 3.58
C PRO A 22 -9.97 3.56 4.06
N LYS A 23 -9.60 2.59 3.19
CA LYS A 23 -9.49 1.17 3.56
C LYS A 23 -8.35 0.90 4.55
N LEU A 24 -7.34 1.78 4.62
CA LEU A 24 -6.24 1.63 5.57
C LEU A 24 -6.73 1.74 7.02
N GLN A 25 -7.70 2.62 7.29
CA GLN A 25 -8.25 2.80 8.64
C GLN A 25 -9.02 1.57 9.15
N GLN A 26 -9.50 0.72 8.24
CA GLN A 26 -10.25 -0.49 8.59
C GLN A 26 -9.33 -1.73 8.73
N ALA A 27 -8.07 -1.61 8.34
CA ALA A 27 -7.12 -2.72 8.37
C ALA A 27 -6.55 -2.93 9.78
N LYS A 28 -6.60 -4.17 10.27
CA LYS A 28 -6.17 -4.52 11.64
C LYS A 28 -4.66 -4.71 11.80
N SER A 29 -3.94 -4.98 10.72
CA SER A 29 -2.49 -5.28 10.75
C SER A 29 -1.78 -4.51 9.66
N THR A 30 -1.31 -3.30 9.99
CA THR A 30 -0.67 -2.38 9.06
C THR A 30 0.74 -2.04 9.51
N VAL A 31 1.67 -2.00 8.55
CA VAL A 31 3.07 -1.67 8.78
C VAL A 31 3.43 -0.48 7.91
N TYR A 32 4.13 0.50 8.47
CA TYR A 32 4.64 1.61 7.68
C TYR A 32 5.80 1.15 6.78
N VAL A 33 5.70 1.42 5.48
CA VAL A 33 6.72 1.01 4.48
C VAL A 33 7.72 2.13 4.22
N GLY A 34 7.28 3.38 4.32
CA GLY A 34 8.12 4.56 4.04
C GLY A 34 7.44 5.60 3.16
N TYR A 35 8.17 6.69 2.92
CA TYR A 35 7.78 7.75 2.00
C TYR A 35 8.46 7.56 0.64
N TYR A 36 7.68 7.48 -0.43
CA TYR A 36 8.17 7.29 -1.79
C TYR A 36 7.50 8.25 -2.77
N TRP A 37 8.24 8.70 -3.78
CA TRP A 37 7.73 9.60 -4.83
C TRP A 37 6.89 8.88 -5.90
N GLY A 38 6.82 7.55 -5.85
CA GLY A 38 6.04 6.75 -6.78
C GLY A 38 5.77 5.36 -6.24
N GLU A 39 4.80 4.70 -6.86
CA GLU A 39 4.28 3.41 -6.41
C GLU A 39 5.30 2.29 -6.61
N HIS A 40 6.08 2.34 -7.70
CA HIS A 40 7.04 1.30 -8.03
C HIS A 40 8.06 1.06 -6.91
N ALA A 41 8.70 2.12 -6.40
CA ALA A 41 9.66 2.00 -5.30
C ALA A 41 9.01 1.52 -4.00
N ALA A 42 7.79 1.99 -3.71
CA ALA A 42 7.02 1.55 -2.55
C ALA A 42 6.64 0.07 -2.64
N VAL A 43 6.26 -0.42 -3.82
CA VAL A 43 5.94 -1.83 -4.08
C VAL A 43 7.18 -2.71 -3.91
N GLN A 44 8.33 -2.31 -4.46
CA GLN A 44 9.59 -3.05 -4.28
C GLN A 44 9.95 -3.20 -2.81
N GLN A 45 9.87 -2.12 -2.02
CA GLN A 45 10.12 -2.22 -0.58
C GLN A 45 9.06 -3.07 0.14
N ALA A 46 7.79 -2.93 -0.23
CA ALA A 46 6.72 -3.71 0.38
C ALA A 46 6.90 -5.21 0.15
N ILE A 47 7.41 -5.65 -1.01
CA ILE A 47 7.71 -7.06 -1.29
C ILE A 47 8.79 -7.59 -0.33
N VAL A 48 9.83 -6.79 -0.07
CA VAL A 48 10.88 -7.14 0.90
C VAL A 48 10.32 -7.28 2.31
N VAL A 49 9.43 -6.36 2.72
CA VAL A 49 8.78 -6.38 4.05
C VAL A 49 7.80 -7.55 4.18
N ALA A 50 6.99 -7.79 3.16
CA ALA A 50 5.99 -8.86 3.12
C ALA A 50 6.61 -10.26 3.02
N ARG A 51 7.84 -10.35 2.49
CA ARG A 51 8.47 -11.62 2.08
C ARG A 51 7.55 -12.45 1.18
N GLY A 52 6.80 -11.78 0.31
CA GLY A 52 5.74 -12.40 -0.46
C GLY A 52 5.08 -11.44 -1.44
N ALA A 53 3.95 -11.87 -2.01
CA ALA A 53 3.22 -11.11 -2.99
C ALA A 53 2.57 -9.86 -2.37
N VAL A 54 2.73 -8.73 -3.06
CA VAL A 54 2.13 -7.44 -2.70
C VAL A 54 1.30 -6.94 -3.87
N VAL A 55 0.09 -6.51 -3.58
CA VAL A 55 -0.78 -5.82 -4.55
C VAL A 55 -1.03 -4.39 -4.08
N LEU A 56 -1.01 -3.44 -5.01
CA LEU A 56 -1.42 -2.07 -4.70
C LEU A 56 -2.95 -2.03 -4.55
N CYS A 57 -3.43 -1.35 -3.52
CA CYS A 57 -4.87 -1.21 -3.29
C CYS A 57 -5.53 -0.56 -4.52
N PRO A 58 -6.60 -1.14 -5.09
CA PRO A 58 -7.26 -0.59 -6.28
C PRO A 58 -7.75 0.85 -6.11
N LEU A 59 -8.16 1.24 -4.90
CA LEU A 59 -8.53 2.62 -4.61
C LEU A 59 -7.32 3.57 -4.65
N CYS A 60 -6.13 3.09 -4.29
CA CYS A 60 -4.91 3.90 -4.35
C CYS A 60 -4.38 4.07 -5.78
N ILE A 61 -4.64 3.10 -6.66
CA ILE A 61 -4.33 3.18 -8.10
C ILE A 61 -5.11 4.35 -8.71
N ASN A 62 -6.42 4.40 -8.46
CA ASN A 62 -7.30 5.41 -9.05
C ASN A 62 -7.17 6.81 -8.41
N GLN A 63 -6.49 6.92 -7.26
CA GLN A 63 -6.23 8.22 -6.61
C GLN A 63 -5.11 9.03 -7.29
N HIS A 64 -4.50 8.53 -8.38
CA HIS A 64 -3.50 9.30 -9.13
C HIS A 64 -4.08 10.34 -10.08
N ASP A 65 -5.39 10.35 -10.34
CA ASP A 65 -6.02 11.28 -11.29
C ASP A 65 -6.54 12.60 -10.68
N GLU A 66 -6.48 12.78 -9.35
CA GLU A 66 -7.06 13.96 -8.68
C GLU A 66 -6.04 15.03 -8.25
N GLU A 67 -4.76 14.94 -8.63
CA GLU A 67 -3.76 16.01 -8.39
C GLU A 67 -3.50 16.91 -9.61
N THR A 68 -4.40 16.93 -10.61
CA THR A 68 -4.30 17.88 -11.74
C THR A 68 -5.64 18.55 -12.05
N GLN A 69 -6.12 19.43 -11.17
CA GLN A 69 -6.99 20.57 -11.53
C GLN A 69 -6.67 21.80 -10.70
#